data_AF-A0A7G8HDQ8-F1
#
_entry.id   AF-A0A7G8HDQ8-F1
#
_cell.length_a   1.000
_cell.length_b   1.000
_cell.length_c   1.000
_cell.angle_alpha   90.00
_cell.angle_beta   90.00
_cell.angle_gamma   90.00
#
_symmetry.space_group_name_H-M   'P 1'
#
loop_
_entity.id
_entity.type
_entity.pdbx_description
1 polymer ?
#
loop_
_entity_poly.entity_id
_entity_poly.type
_entity_poly.pdbx_seq_one_letter_code
_entity_poly.pdbx_strand_id
1 'polypeptide(L)'
;MPQRPGAFAAQFAPETLQRFKDLCRQQDKAYSKVLERLAVLYIETNGAVLADRWSAPGAPVATTQGVQKRQVQVETLQNKLLEDLLKRVELLEKKDVKMLYELDRVYKELAFLKSGLQSPS
;
A
#
# COMPACT_ATOMS: atom_id res chain seq x y z
N MET A 1 24.26 -32.80 29.57
CA MET A 1 24.68 -31.39 29.43
C MET A 1 23.47 -30.52 29.74
N PRO A 2 23.51 -29.63 30.76
CA PRO A 2 22.35 -28.83 31.15
C PRO A 2 22.03 -27.78 30.07
N GLN A 3 20.76 -27.74 29.64
CA GLN A 3 20.24 -26.75 28.69
C GLN A 3 20.36 -25.35 29.32
N ARG A 4 21.07 -24.43 28.66
CA ARG A 4 21.13 -23.02 29.07
C ARG A 4 19.73 -22.40 28.97
N PRO A 5 19.34 -21.49 29.88
CA PRO A 5 18.12 -20.70 29.71
C PRO A 5 18.12 -20.03 28.34
N GLY A 6 17.08 -20.27 27.53
CA GLY A 6 16.98 -19.78 26.14
C GLY A 6 17.52 -20.73 25.06
N ALA A 7 17.95 -21.94 25.41
CA ALA A 7 18.32 -22.94 24.43
C ALA A 7 17.07 -23.50 23.72
N PHE A 8 16.90 -23.12 22.46
CA PHE A 8 15.81 -23.58 21.60
C PHE A 8 16.15 -24.96 21.01
N ALA A 9 15.56 -26.02 21.57
CA ALA A 9 15.72 -27.38 21.07
C ALA A 9 14.59 -27.74 20.09
N ALA A 10 14.61 -27.12 18.90
CA ALA A 10 13.72 -27.55 17.82
C ALA A 10 14.39 -28.62 16.96
N GLN A 11 13.68 -29.72 16.76
CA GLN A 11 14.08 -30.77 15.82
C GLN A 11 13.76 -30.30 14.40
N PHE A 12 14.66 -29.50 13.83
CA PHE A 12 14.60 -29.19 12.41
C PHE A 12 14.98 -30.43 11.60
N ALA A 13 14.33 -30.63 10.44
CA ALA A 13 14.84 -31.59 9.48
C ALA A 13 16.29 -31.23 9.11
N PRO A 14 17.23 -32.21 9.09
CA PRO A 14 18.65 -31.94 8.91
C PRO A 14 18.94 -31.23 7.59
N GLU A 15 18.19 -31.54 6.52
CA GLU A 15 18.31 -30.86 5.23
C GLU A 15 17.89 -29.39 5.29
N THR A 16 16.80 -29.08 5.98
CA THR A 16 16.28 -27.70 6.10
C THR A 16 17.24 -26.83 6.91
N LEU A 17 17.78 -27.38 8.00
CA LEU A 17 18.75 -26.66 8.85
C LEU A 17 20.07 -26.41 8.11
N GLN A 18 20.54 -27.38 7.32
CA GLN A 18 21.74 -27.22 6.51
C GLN A 18 21.55 -26.11 5.46
N ARG A 19 20.46 -26.17 4.67
CA ARG A 19 20.13 -25.14 3.67
C ARG A 19 19.96 -23.75 4.30
N PHE A 20 19.34 -23.67 5.47
CA PHE A 20 19.17 -22.41 6.18
C PHE A 20 20.51 -21.83 6.65
N LYS A 21 21.41 -22.68 7.19
CA LYS A 21 22.77 -22.26 7.56
C LYS A 21 23.58 -21.79 6.36
N ASP A 22 23.48 -22.49 5.24
CA ASP A 22 24.17 -22.11 3.99
C ASP A 22 23.67 -20.76 3.47
N LEU A 23 22.36 -20.51 3.51
CA LEU A 23 21.77 -19.22 3.16
C LEU A 23 22.21 -18.09 4.11
N CYS A 24 22.27 -18.36 5.42
CA CYS A 24 22.76 -17.41 6.40
C CYS A 24 24.25 -17.09 6.17
N ARG A 25 25.05 -18.10 5.81
CA ARG A 25 26.47 -17.94 5.48
C ARG A 25 26.69 -17.13 4.20
N GLN A 26 25.86 -17.33 3.18
CA GLN A 26 25.88 -16.51 1.96
C GLN A 26 25.59 -15.02 2.23
N GLN A 27 24.84 -14.73 3.30
CA GLN A 27 24.48 -13.37 3.69
C GLN A 27 25.38 -12.80 4.80
N ASP A 28 26.48 -13.48 5.14
CA ASP A 28 27.39 -13.12 6.24
C ASP A 28 26.66 -12.89 7.58
N LYS A 29 25.58 -13.64 7.84
CA LYS A 29 24.77 -13.52 9.06
C LYS A 29 24.86 -14.80 9.89
N ALA A 30 24.97 -14.62 11.21
CA ALA A 30 24.85 -15.74 12.13
C ALA A 30 23.42 -16.30 12.11
N TYR A 31 23.25 -17.60 11.86
CA TYR A 31 21.94 -18.25 11.77
C TYR A 31 21.09 -18.02 13.05
N SER A 32 21.72 -17.92 14.22
CA SER A 32 21.06 -17.64 15.49
C SER A 32 20.44 -16.24 15.52
N LYS A 33 21.11 -15.24 14.95
CA LYS A 33 20.61 -13.86 14.85
C LYS A 33 19.47 -13.73 13.85
N VAL A 34 19.51 -14.51 12.77
CA VAL A 34 18.41 -14.57 11.80
C VAL A 34 17.17 -15.20 12.44
N LEU A 35 17.32 -16.28 13.21
CA LEU A 35 16.22 -16.89 13.96
C LEU A 35 15.65 -15.95 15.02
N GLU A 36 16.50 -15.25 15.77
CA GLU A 36 16.08 -14.24 16.75
C GLU A 36 15.26 -13.13 16.08
N ARG A 37 15.74 -12.60 14.95
CA ARG A 37 15.01 -11.56 14.19
C ARG A 37 13.70 -12.08 13.61
N LEU A 38 13.68 -13.32 13.13
CA LEU A 38 12.46 -13.96 12.62
C LEU A 38 11.43 -14.16 13.74
N ALA A 39 11.88 -14.56 14.93
CA ALA A 39 11.02 -14.70 16.11
C ALA A 39 10.45 -13.35 16.56
N VAL A 40 11.26 -12.29 16.58
CA VAL A 40 10.80 -10.93 16.88
C VAL A 40 9.75 -10.48 15.87
N LEU A 41 10.02 -10.64 14.56
CA LEU A 41 9.07 -10.30 13.51
C LEU A 41 7.78 -11.12 13.62
N TYR A 42 7.88 -12.41 13.98
CA TYR A 42 6.72 -13.26 14.19
C TYR A 42 5.85 -12.78 15.35
N ILE A 43 6.46 -12.30 16.44
CA ILE A 43 5.76 -11.71 17.59
C ILE A 43 5.14 -10.36 17.20
N GLU A 44 5.91 -9.46 16.60
CA GLU A 44 5.45 -8.11 16.17
C GLU A 44 4.27 -8.18 15.21
N THR A 45 4.26 -9.18 14.32
CA THR A 45 3.20 -9.37 13.33
C THR A 45 2.11 -10.33 13.78
N ASN A 46 2.16 -10.78 15.05
CA ASN A 46 1.23 -11.74 15.64
C ASN A 46 1.02 -12.99 14.74
N GLY A 47 2.11 -13.51 14.19
CA GLY A 47 2.13 -14.69 13.32
C GLY A 47 1.80 -14.47 11.85
N ALA A 48 1.47 -13.25 11.42
CA ALA A 48 1.07 -12.98 10.04
C ALA A 48 2.20 -13.22 9.01
N VAL A 49 3.47 -13.09 9.40
CA VAL A 49 4.63 -13.30 8.51
C VAL A 49 4.73 -14.73 7.96
N LEU A 50 4.15 -15.72 8.65
CA LEU A 50 4.14 -17.12 8.20
C LEU A 50 2.74 -17.60 7.77
N ALA A 51 1.69 -16.80 7.97
CA ALA A 51 0.30 -17.18 7.69
C ALA A 51 0.02 -17.50 6.22
N ASP A 52 0.71 -16.81 5.30
CA ASP A 52 0.52 -16.95 3.86
C ASP A 52 1.14 -18.25 3.29
N ARG A 53 2.13 -18.83 4.01
CA ARG A 53 2.84 -20.05 3.54
C ARG A 53 2.54 -21.30 4.36
N TRP A 54 1.96 -21.18 5.55
CA TRP A 54 1.54 -22.34 6.37
C TRP A 54 0.13 -22.84 6.04
N SER A 55 -0.62 -22.10 5.21
CA SER A 55 -1.91 -22.57 4.70
C SER A 55 -1.67 -23.71 3.71
N ALA A 56 -1.64 -24.94 4.24
CA ALA A 56 -1.88 -26.14 3.46
C ALA A 56 -3.21 -25.98 2.69
N PRO A 57 -3.33 -26.52 1.47
CA PRO A 57 -4.57 -26.44 0.71
C PRO A 57 -5.64 -27.27 1.43
N GLY A 58 -6.48 -26.63 2.25
CA GLY A 58 -7.72 -27.24 2.76
C GLY A 58 -8.02 -27.23 4.26
N ALA A 59 -7.43 -26.38 5.12
CA ALA A 59 -7.83 -26.29 6.54
C ALA A 59 -8.51 -24.94 6.89
N PRO A 60 -9.52 -24.93 7.78
CA PRO A 60 -10.48 -23.84 7.89
C PRO A 60 -9.90 -22.62 8.60
N VAL A 61 -9.70 -21.56 7.82
CA VAL A 61 -9.87 -20.12 8.11
C VAL A 61 -10.48 -19.81 9.48
N ALA A 62 -9.67 -19.87 10.55
CA ALA A 62 -10.01 -19.32 11.85
C ALA A 62 -9.24 -18.00 12.04
N THR A 63 -9.99 -16.90 12.11
CA THR A 63 -9.58 -15.49 12.34
C THR A 63 -9.17 -14.63 11.13
N THR A 64 -9.80 -14.84 9.98
CA THR A 64 -9.60 -13.99 8.78
C THR A 64 -10.59 -12.82 8.68
N GLN A 65 -11.55 -12.70 9.61
CA GLN A 65 -12.55 -11.62 9.58
C GLN A 65 -11.99 -10.23 9.91
N GLY A 66 -10.97 -10.13 10.77
CA GLY A 66 -10.38 -8.84 11.15
C GLY A 66 -9.44 -8.26 10.09
N VAL A 67 -8.63 -9.13 9.47
CA VAL A 67 -7.67 -8.73 8.42
C VAL A 67 -8.40 -8.43 7.12
N GLN A 68 -9.40 -9.23 6.73
CA GLN A 68 -10.22 -8.91 5.56
C GLN A 68 -11.05 -7.64 5.77
N LYS A 69 -11.67 -7.41 6.94
CA LYS A 69 -12.38 -6.14 7.21
C LYS A 69 -11.47 -4.92 7.15
N ARG A 70 -10.19 -5.05 7.51
CA ARG A 70 -9.21 -3.96 7.41
C ARG A 70 -8.75 -3.77 5.98
N GLN A 71 -8.46 -4.84 5.23
CA GLN A 71 -8.11 -4.77 3.81
C GLN A 71 -9.24 -4.17 2.97
N VAL A 72 -10.47 -4.66 3.15
CA VAL A 72 -11.67 -4.14 2.46
C VAL A 72 -11.92 -2.67 2.82
N GLN A 73 -11.68 -2.26 4.07
CA GLN A 73 -11.77 -0.84 4.44
C GLN A 73 -10.69 0.01 3.75
N VAL A 74 -9.45 -0.48 3.68
CA VAL A 74 -8.36 0.24 3.00
C VAL A 74 -8.66 0.37 1.50
N GLU A 75 -9.12 -0.69 0.85
CA GLU A 75 -9.55 -0.65 -0.56
C GLU A 75 -10.76 0.29 -0.76
N THR A 76 -11.75 0.26 0.14
CA THR A 76 -12.89 1.19 0.09
C THR A 76 -12.45 2.64 0.24
N LEU A 77 -11.49 2.93 1.13
CA LEU A 77 -10.94 4.27 1.31
C LEU A 77 -10.12 4.72 0.10
N GLN A 78 -9.33 3.83 -0.50
CA GLN A 78 -8.59 4.10 -1.74
C GLN A 78 -9.53 4.37 -2.92
N ASN A 79 -10.60 3.58 -3.06
CA ASN A 79 -11.60 3.77 -4.10
C ASN A 79 -12.36 5.09 -3.94
N LYS A 80 -12.76 5.45 -2.71
CA LYS A 80 -13.38 6.76 -2.44
C LYS A 80 -12.45 7.93 -2.74
N LEU A 81 -11.17 7.81 -2.42
CA LEU A 81 -10.18 8.83 -2.75
C LEU A 81 -10.04 8.97 -4.27
N LEU A 82 -9.95 7.85 -4.99
CA LEU A 82 -9.88 7.87 -6.45
C LEU A 82 -11.12 8.51 -7.07
N GLU A 83 -12.32 8.16 -6.59
CA GLU A 83 -13.58 8.78 -7.04
C GLU A 83 -13.61 10.30 -6.78
N ASP A 84 -13.17 10.74 -5.60
CA ASP A 84 -13.12 12.17 -5.25
C ASP A 84 -12.11 12.93 -6.13
N LEU A 85 -10.93 12.34 -6.39
CA LEU A 85 -9.95 12.91 -7.31
C LEU A 85 -10.53 13.04 -8.72
N LEU A 86 -11.16 12.00 -9.24
CA LEU A 86 -11.76 12.02 -10.59
C LEU A 86 -12.85 13.11 -10.69
N LYS A 87 -13.72 13.21 -9.69
CA LYS A 87 -14.78 14.22 -9.64
C LYS A 87 -14.21 15.64 -9.55
N ARG A 88 -13.11 15.83 -8.80
CA ARG A 88 -12.45 17.12 -8.67
C ARG A 88 -11.78 17.54 -9.97
N VAL A 89 -11.16 16.60 -10.70
CA VAL A 89 -10.61 16.86 -12.05
C VAL A 89 -11.70 17.30 -13.00
N GLU A 90 -12.83 16.58 -13.07
CA GLU A 90 -13.96 16.95 -13.93
C GLU A 90 -14.49 18.38 -13.63
N LEU A 91 -14.55 18.75 -12.35
CA LEU A 91 -14.96 20.10 -11.95
C LEU A 91 -13.95 21.18 -12.32
N LEU A 92 -12.65 20.87 -12.25
CA LEU A 92 -11.60 21.80 -12.66
C LEU A 92 -11.63 22.01 -14.18
N GLU A 93 -11.76 20.95 -14.96
CA GLU A 93 -11.88 21.04 -16.43
C GLU A 93 -13.09 21.89 -16.85
N LYS A 94 -14.25 21.71 -16.21
CA LYS A 94 -15.43 22.56 -16.46
C LYS A 94 -15.20 24.03 -16.11
N LYS A 95 -14.49 24.30 -15.01
CA LYS A 95 -14.15 25.67 -14.60
C LYS A 95 -13.18 26.33 -15.56
N ASP A 96 -12.18 25.59 -16.06
CA ASP A 96 -11.20 26.10 -17.01
C ASP A 96 -11.85 26.47 -18.34
N VAL A 97 -12.72 25.61 -18.87
CA VAL A 97 -13.49 25.91 -20.10
C VAL A 97 -14.34 27.18 -19.92
N LYS A 98 -15.02 27.31 -18.78
CA LYS A 98 -15.83 28.51 -18.49
C LYS A 98 -14.96 29.76 -18.40
N MET A 99 -13.82 29.67 -17.72
CA MET A 99 -12.88 30.79 -17.59
C MET A 99 -12.32 31.22 -18.95
N LEU A 100 -11.97 30.27 -19.82
CA LEU A 100 -11.50 30.57 -21.18
C LEU A 100 -12.57 31.30 -22.00
N TYR A 101 -13.83 30.90 -21.88
CA TYR A 101 -14.96 31.58 -22.55
C TYR A 101 -15.13 33.03 -22.05
N GLU A 102 -15.11 33.24 -20.74
CA GLU A 102 -15.23 34.59 -20.16
C GLU A 102 -14.04 35.48 -20.52
N LEU A 103 -12.82 34.91 -20.56
CA LEU A 103 -11.64 35.64 -21.03
C LEU A 103 -11.79 36.08 -22.49
N ASP A 104 -12.20 35.19 -23.38
CA ASP A 104 -12.43 35.51 -24.80
C ASP A 104 -13.49 36.61 -24.95
N ARG A 105 -14.58 36.52 -24.19
CA ARG A 105 -15.62 37.55 -24.15
C ARG A 105 -15.06 38.92 -23.73
N VAL A 106 -14.33 38.98 -22.62
CA VAL A 106 -13.75 40.24 -22.11
C VAL A 106 -12.74 40.81 -23.11
N TYR A 107 -11.91 39.96 -23.74
CA TYR A 107 -10.99 40.40 -24.78
C TYR A 107 -11.70 41.00 -25.98
N LYS A 108 -12.83 40.41 -26.42
CA LYS A 108 -13.67 40.97 -27.49
C LYS A 108 -14.28 42.31 -27.09
N GLU A 109 -14.82 42.43 -25.88
CA GLU A 109 -15.36 43.68 -25.36
C GLU A 109 -14.28 44.79 -25.27
N LEU A 110 -13.07 44.45 -24.80
CA LEU A 110 -11.95 45.37 -24.76
C LEU A 110 -11.47 45.79 -26.16
N ALA A 111 -11.39 44.84 -27.11
CA ALA A 111 -11.05 45.14 -28.49
C ALA A 111 -12.10 46.05 -29.14
N PHE A 112 -13.38 45.79 -28.88
CA PHE A 112 -14.49 46.61 -29.32
C PHE A 112 -14.38 48.04 -28.79
N LEU A 113 -14.18 48.22 -27.48
CA LEU A 113 -13.98 49.54 -26.86
C LEU A 113 -12.76 50.27 -27.44
N LYS A 114 -11.64 49.57 -27.63
CA LYS A 114 -10.42 50.14 -28.23
C LYS A 114 -10.60 50.56 -29.69
N SER A 115 -11.51 49.92 -30.42
CA SER A 115 -11.77 50.22 -31.83
C SER A 115 -12.61 51.48 -32.05
N GLY A 116 -13.18 52.08 -30.98
CA GLY A 116 -13.99 53.30 -31.06
C GLY A 116 -15.37 53.10 -31.71
N LEU A 117 -15.79 51.87 -31.96
CA LEU A 117 -17.12 51.53 -32.48
C LEU A 117 -18.19 51.66 -31.38
N GLN A 118 -19.31 52.30 -31.69
CA GLN A 118 -20.52 52.23 -30.86
C GLN A 118 -21.27 50.94 -31.16
N SER A 119 -21.75 50.26 -30.12
CA SER A 119 -22.47 48.98 -30.26
C SER A 119 -23.73 49.20 -31.11
N PRO A 120 -24.01 48.34 -32.09
CA PRO A 120 -25.20 48.46 -32.92
C PRO A 120 -26.45 48.38 -32.02
N SER A 121 -27.33 49.36 -32.18
CA SER A 121 -28.58 49.54 -31.43
C SER A 121 -29.56 48.39 -31.58
#